data_AF-A0AAW8KKK3-F1
#
_entry.id   AF-A0AAW8KKK3-F1
#
_cell.length_a   1.000
_cell.length_b   1.000
_cell.length_c   1.000
_cell.angle_alpha   90.00
_cell.angle_beta   90.00
_cell.angle_gamma   90.00
#
_symmetry.space_group_name_H-M   'P 1'
#
loop_
_entity.id
_entity.type
_entity.pdbx_description
1 polymer ?
#
loop_
_entity_poly.entity_id
_entity_poly.type
_entity_poly.pdbx_seq_one_letter_code
_entity_poly.pdbx_strand_id
1 'polypeptide(L)' 'PKLKEMNFGDFEKKTYYELKDNPDYQKWITDKTFQTSIPGGESKSEFYNRVQNGFEELVNLHRREELKHRHNKKDTD' A
#
# COMPACT_ATOMS: atom_id res chain seq x y z
N PRO A 1 1.65 9.54 0.74
CA PRO A 1 2.64 8.80 -0.07
C PRO A 1 2.16 7.37 -0.29
N LYS A 2 2.35 6.81 -1.49
CA LYS A 2 1.78 5.51 -1.87
C LYS A 2 2.37 4.32 -1.10
N LEU A 3 3.59 4.47 -0.60
CA LEU A 3 4.30 3.45 0.18
C LEU A 3 4.21 3.66 1.70
N LYS A 4 3.30 4.52 2.19
CA LYS A 4 3.04 4.60 3.63
C LYS A 4 2.38 3.32 4.13
N GLU A 5 2.59 2.99 5.40
CA GLU A 5 1.86 1.96 6.14
C GLU A 5 0.34 2.12 5.99
N MET A 6 -0.39 1.03 6.22
CA MET A 6 -1.84 1.00 6.15
C MET A 6 -2.46 1.95 7.18
N ASN A 7 -3.46 2.72 6.77
CA ASN A 7 -4.24 3.57 7.66
C ASN A 7 -5.20 2.70 8.48
N PHE A 8 -4.84 2.46 9.74
CA PHE A 8 -5.66 1.68 10.68
C PHE A 8 -6.81 2.49 11.28
N GLY A 9 -6.95 3.78 10.97
CA GLY A 9 -8.04 4.62 11.44
C GLY A 9 -8.26 4.48 12.95
N ASP A 10 -9.49 4.14 13.33
CA ASP A 10 -9.88 3.97 14.73
C ASP A 10 -9.20 2.79 15.44
N PHE A 11 -8.51 1.91 14.71
CA PHE A 11 -7.70 0.81 15.26
C PHE A 11 -6.25 1.21 15.51
N GLU A 12 -5.82 2.41 15.13
CA GLU A 12 -4.46 2.87 15.42
C GLU A 12 -4.16 2.85 16.93
N LYS A 13 -2.95 2.39 17.27
CA LYS A 13 -2.42 2.31 18.64
C LYS A 13 -3.21 1.40 19.58
N LYS A 14 -4.12 0.58 19.06
CA LYS A 14 -4.83 -0.45 19.82
C LYS A 14 -4.19 -1.81 19.56
N THR A 15 -4.11 -2.61 20.62
CA THR A 15 -3.67 -4.00 20.55
C THR A 15 -4.81 -4.91 20.11
N TYR A 16 -4.47 -6.13 19.70
CA TYR A 16 -5.47 -7.17 19.42
C TYR A 16 -6.44 -7.38 20.59
N TYR A 17 -5.95 -7.40 21.83
CA TYR A 17 -6.78 -7.68 23.01
C TYR A 17 -7.83 -6.60 23.27
N GLU A 18 -7.54 -5.36 22.89
CA GLU A 18 -8.49 -4.23 22.98
C GLU A 18 -9.53 -4.25 21.84
N LEU A 19 -9.25 -4.96 20.75
CA LEU A 19 -10.09 -4.97 19.54
C LEU A 19 -10.84 -6.28 19.30
N LYS A 20 -10.42 -7.41 19.90
CA LYS A 20 -10.96 -8.75 19.58
C LYS A 20 -12.49 -8.86 19.70
N ASP A 21 -13.10 -8.08 20.60
CA ASP A 21 -14.54 -8.07 20.86
C ASP A 21 -15.27 -6.93 20.13
N ASN A 22 -14.55 -6.10 19.36
CA ASN A 22 -15.13 -5.04 18.53
C ASN A 22 -15.73 -5.65 17.24
N PRO A 23 -17.04 -5.46 16.97
CA PRO A 23 -17.69 -6.00 15.78
C PRO A 23 -17.07 -5.54 14.45
N ASP A 24 -16.63 -4.28 14.35
CA ASP A 24 -15.99 -3.74 13.15
C ASP A 24 -14.62 -4.40 12.93
N TYR A 25 -13.88 -4.66 14.02
CA TYR A 25 -12.61 -5.36 13.94
C TYR A 25 -12.80 -6.81 13.49
N GLN A 26 -13.77 -7.52 14.07
CA GLN A 26 -14.12 -8.89 13.67
C GLN A 26 -14.53 -8.94 12.20
N LYS A 27 -15.38 -8.01 11.74
CA LYS A 27 -15.79 -7.92 10.34
C LYS A 27 -14.60 -7.69 9.42
N TRP A 28 -13.74 -6.73 9.75
CA TRP A 28 -12.55 -6.41 8.96
C TRP A 28 -11.54 -7.56 8.90
N ILE A 29 -11.23 -8.20 10.04
CA ILE A 29 -10.20 -9.24 10.08
C ILE A 29 -10.68 -10.55 9.46
N THR A 30 -11.97 -10.87 9.57
CA THR A 30 -12.56 -12.08 8.98
C THR A 30 -12.99 -11.92 7.51
N ASP A 31 -13.00 -10.69 6.98
CA ASP A 31 -13.36 -10.43 5.58
C ASP A 31 -12.33 -11.02 4.61
N LYS A 32 -12.79 -12.00 3.82
CA LYS A 32 -12.03 -12.69 2.77
C LYS A 32 -12.06 -11.97 1.42
N THR A 33 -12.98 -11.01 1.24
CA THR A 33 -13.12 -10.22 0.00
C THR A 33 -12.20 -9.00 -0.02
N PHE A 34 -11.63 -8.66 1.15
CA PHE A 34 -10.72 -7.53 1.37
C PHE A 34 -11.34 -6.15 1.13
N GLN A 35 -12.68 -6.06 1.04
CA GLN A 35 -13.41 -4.83 0.75
C GLN A 35 -13.83 -4.07 2.00
N THR A 36 -13.86 -4.72 3.16
CA THR A 36 -14.23 -4.05 4.41
C THR A 36 -13.13 -3.06 4.80
N SER A 37 -13.49 -1.78 4.89
CA SER A 37 -12.60 -0.74 5.41
C SER A 37 -12.65 -0.70 6.93
N ILE A 38 -11.52 -0.38 7.55
CA ILE A 38 -11.48 -0.03 8.97
C ILE A 38 -12.20 1.33 9.14
N PRO A 39 -13.02 1.55 10.18
CA PRO A 39 -13.59 2.87 10.45
C PRO A 39 -12.51 3.96 10.52
N GLY A 40 -12.66 5.02 9.72
CA GLY A 40 -11.66 6.09 9.57
C GLY A 40 -10.34 5.68 8.89
N GLY A 41 -10.21 4.41 8.51
CA GLY A 41 -9.04 3.80 7.90
C GLY A 41 -9.27 3.41 6.44
N GLU A 42 -8.44 2.50 5.95
CA GLU A 42 -8.59 1.91 4.62
C GLU A 42 -8.93 0.41 4.68
N SER A 43 -9.46 -0.12 3.59
CA SER A 43 -9.60 -1.55 3.36
C SER A 43 -8.27 -2.17 2.93
N LYS A 44 -8.18 -3.49 3.03
CA LYS A 44 -7.01 -4.25 2.53
C LYS A 44 -6.82 -4.05 1.02
N SER A 45 -7.90 -3.97 0.25
CA SER A 45 -7.83 -3.71 -1.20
C SER A 45 -7.34 -2.29 -1.52
N GLU A 46 -7.80 -1.27 -0.79
CA GLU A 46 -7.31 0.11 -0.96
C GLU A 46 -5.81 0.22 -0.66
N PHE A 47 -5.37 -0.37 0.46
CA PHE A 47 -3.96 -0.43 0.82
C PHE A 47 -3.13 -1.12 -0.26
N TYR A 48 -3.54 -2.31 -0.69
CA TYR A 48 -2.86 -3.09 -1.72
C TYR A 48 -2.72 -2.30 -3.03
N ASN A 49 -3.81 -1.73 -3.53
CA ASN A 49 -3.81 -0.96 -4.77
C ASN A 49 -2.88 0.25 -4.67
N ARG A 50 -2.89 0.95 -3.54
CA ARG A 50 -2.04 2.10 -3.31
C ARG A 50 -0.56 1.71 -3.32
N VAL A 51 -0.19 0.65 -2.62
CA VAL A 51 1.19 0.16 -2.56
C VAL A 51 1.65 -0.38 -3.91
N GLN A 52 0.82 -1.17 -4.60
CA GLN A 52 1.12 -1.67 -5.94
C GLN A 52 1.40 -0.52 -6.91
N ASN A 53 0.52 0.48 -6.97
CA ASN A 53 0.71 1.66 -7.81
C ASN A 53 2.01 2.42 -7.46
N GLY A 54 2.32 2.55 -6.17
CA GLY A 54 3.56 3.20 -5.73
C GLY A 54 4.81 2.43 -6.15
N PHE A 55 4.75 1.10 -6.11
CA PHE A 55 5.84 0.23 -6.53
C PHE A 55 6.03 0.26 -8.06
N GLU A 56 4.95 0.19 -8.83
CA GLU A 56 4.99 0.31 -10.29
C GLU A 56 5.60 1.65 -10.74
N GLU A 57 5.25 2.74 -10.08
CA GLU A 57 5.86 4.06 -10.32
C GLU A 57 7.37 4.04 -10.07
N LEU A 58 7.82 3.44 -8.97
CA LEU A 58 9.23 3.32 -8.64
C LEU A 58 9.99 2.49 -9.68
N VAL A 59 9.45 1.35 -10.10
CA VAL A 59 10.04 0.49 -11.13
C VAL A 59 10.13 1.22 -12.47
N ASN A 60 9.07 1.95 -12.86
CA ASN A 60 9.06 2.72 -14.09
C ASN A 60 10.03 3.90 -14.06
N LEU A 61 10.16 4.57 -12.91
CA LEU A 61 11.19 5.60 -12.69
C LEU A 61 12.59 5.01 -12.89
N HIS A 62 12.91 3.91 -12.21
CA HIS A 62 14.21 3.26 -12.34
C HIS A 62 14.48 2.83 -13.80
N ARG A 63 13.52 2.21 -14.48
CA ARG A 63 13.65 1.82 -15.90
C ARG A 63 13.97 3.02 -16.80
N ARG A 64 13.32 4.18 -16.57
CA ARG A 64 13.60 5.39 -17.34
C ARG A 64 15.02 5.89 -17.11
N GLU A 65 15.51 5.87 -15.88
CA GLU A 65 16.89 6.26 -15.59
C GLU A 65 17.89 5.31 -16.28
N GLU A 66 17.68 4.00 -16.24
CA GLU A 66 18.52 3.03 -16.95
C GLU A 66 18.56 3.29 -18.47
N LEU A 67 17.43 3.64 -19.08
CA LEU A 67 17.37 3.95 -20.51
C LEU A 67 18.13 5.23 -20.88
N LYS A 68 18.15 6.24 -20.02
CA LYS A 68 18.96 7.46 -20.23
C LYS A 68 20.45 7.14 -20.28
N HIS A 69 20.92 6.28 -19.37
CA HIS A 69 22.34 5.88 -19.32
C HIS A 69 22.76 5.07 -20.56
N ARG A 70 21.85 4.32 -21.18
CA ARG A 70 22.14 3.53 -22.40
C ARG A 70 22.28 4.38 -23.66
N HIS A 71 21.53 5.47 -23.78
CA HIS A 71 21.61 6.35 -24.97
C HIS A 71 22.81 7.29 -24.89
N ASN A 72 23.16 7.80 -23.71
CA ASN A 72 24.33 8.66 -23.54
C ASN A 72 25.68 7.97 -23.82
N LYS A 73 25.74 6.64 -23.88
CA LYS A 73 26.94 5.88 -24.22
C LYS A 73 27.15 5.65 -25.72
N LYS A 74 26.15 5.92 -26.57
CA LYS A 74 26.25 5.71 -28.03
C LYS A 74 26.75 6.93 -28.81
N ASP A 75 26.84 8.09 -28.18
CA ASP A 75 27.25 9.35 -28.83
C ASP A 75 28.72 9.74 -28.53
N THR A 76 29.52 8.83 -27.97
CA THR A 76 30.93 9.09 -27.60
C THR A 76 31.95 8.17 -28.27
N ASP A 77 31.60 7.48 -29.36
CA ASP A 77 32.55 6.77 -30.24
C ASP A 77 32.51 7.34 -31.66
#